data_AF-A0A943P0F6-F1
#
_entry.id   AF-A0A943P0F6-F1
#
_cell.length_a   1.000
_cell.length_b   1.000
_cell.length_c   1.000
_cell.angle_alpha   90.00
_cell.angle_beta   90.00
_cell.angle_gamma   90.00
#
_symmetry.space_group_name_H-M   'P 1'
#
loop_
_entity.id
_entity.type
_entity.pdbx_description
1 polymer ?
#
loop_
_entity_poly.entity_id
_entity_poly.type
_entity_poly.pdbx_seq_one_letter_code
_entity_poly.pdbx_strand_id
1 'polypeptide(L)'
;MIKRLICSAMLLVLLLAMPVSAKNLTEENVSIHNVKEFDLVSHTIKERTYQIDNAFTDTSSLFSNAVPFFLEPIDYAEGYPFSAIGKLSITYENGKKGAGTAFVVADNLVLTSAHCVYDYYNGNGAATKMHFQAGYNQDGSFIATSEASTFYCSSGWTELQDYAYDWALVKLKNPMGSATGIIPCKVISSPVGTTVMVSGYGNSEEYDGRVQLISEGTVTSASNGKLVFNADSLGGMSGSPVMSLDDPNLAAIGILSGTTVSGNTSGPCMNTVITNLIRNYQ
;
A
#
# COMPACT_ATOMS: atom_id res chain seq x y z
N MET A 1 58.34 15.87 -10.36
CA MET A 1 56.86 15.77 -10.34
C MET A 1 56.48 14.38 -9.86
N ILE A 2 56.25 14.22 -8.56
CA ILE A 2 55.89 12.95 -7.93
C ILE A 2 54.37 12.92 -7.86
N LYS A 3 53.72 12.12 -8.72
CA LYS A 3 52.27 11.88 -8.66
C LYS A 3 52.00 10.79 -7.63
N ARG A 4 51.24 11.17 -6.59
CA ARG A 4 50.75 10.30 -5.52
C ARG A 4 49.84 9.21 -6.11
N LEU A 5 50.21 7.96 -5.89
CA LEU A 5 49.28 6.82 -5.85
C LEU A 5 48.43 6.99 -4.59
N ILE A 6 47.12 7.21 -4.75
CA ILE A 6 46.16 6.94 -3.67
C ILE A 6 45.52 5.61 -4.00
N CYS A 7 45.95 4.62 -3.25
CA CYS A 7 45.30 3.34 -3.07
C CYS A 7 43.93 3.60 -2.42
N SER A 8 42.83 3.24 -3.08
CA SER A 8 41.54 3.09 -2.40
C SER A 8 41.16 1.62 -2.46
N ALA A 9 41.35 0.97 -1.33
CA ALA A 9 41.00 -0.42 -1.10
C ALA A 9 39.48 -0.55 -0.88
N MET A 10 38.94 -1.63 -1.46
CA MET A 10 37.84 -2.46 -0.94
C MET A 10 36.74 -1.78 -0.12
N LEU A 11 35.55 -1.74 -0.69
CA LEU A 11 34.36 -2.16 0.05
C LEU A 11 33.55 -3.15 -0.82
N LEU A 12 33.99 -4.41 -0.78
CA LEU A 12 33.20 -5.55 -1.22
C LEU A 12 32.08 -5.73 -0.18
N VAL A 13 30.99 -4.98 -0.34
CA VAL A 13 29.75 -5.25 0.40
C VAL A 13 29.19 -6.54 -0.19
N LEU A 14 29.20 -7.59 0.62
CA LEU A 14 28.62 -8.89 0.33
C LEU A 14 27.10 -8.70 0.13
N LEU A 15 26.66 -8.45 -1.11
CA LEU A 15 25.25 -8.38 -1.48
C LEU A 15 24.65 -9.79 -1.42
N LEU A 16 24.06 -10.13 -0.28
CA LEU A 16 22.97 -11.11 -0.23
C LEU A 16 21.66 -10.36 -0.51
N ALA A 17 21.41 -10.06 -1.78
CA ALA A 17 20.11 -9.59 -2.26
C ALA A 17 19.96 -9.93 -3.74
N MET A 18 19.34 -11.08 -4.08
CA MET A 18 18.80 -11.38 -5.41
C MET A 18 17.67 -12.44 -5.28
N PRO A 19 16.63 -12.44 -6.13
CA PRO A 19 16.68 -11.99 -7.53
C PRO A 19 15.73 -10.84 -7.86
N VAL A 20 16.31 -9.70 -8.24
CA VAL A 20 15.73 -8.91 -9.32
C VAL A 20 16.09 -9.64 -10.61
N SER A 21 15.11 -9.95 -11.46
CA SER A 21 15.38 -10.40 -12.83
C SER A 21 16.14 -9.27 -13.54
N ALA A 22 17.45 -9.44 -13.69
CA ALA A 22 18.36 -8.48 -14.29
C ALA A 22 17.99 -8.22 -15.77
N LYS A 23 17.13 -7.23 -16.02
CA LYS A 23 17.05 -6.54 -17.30
C LYS A 23 17.49 -5.10 -17.08
N ASN A 24 18.71 -4.79 -17.52
CA ASN A 24 19.25 -3.45 -17.78
C ASN A 24 19.04 -2.37 -16.70
N LEU A 25 19.47 -2.63 -15.46
CA LEU A 25 19.64 -1.55 -14.48
C LEU A 25 20.96 -0.81 -14.76
N THR A 26 20.89 0.48 -15.09
CA THR A 26 22.05 1.38 -15.10
C THR A 26 22.22 2.01 -13.71
N GLU A 27 23.45 2.22 -13.24
CA GLU A 27 23.73 2.77 -11.89
C GLU A 27 23.04 4.12 -11.63
N GLU A 28 22.77 4.91 -12.66
CA GLU A 28 22.08 6.21 -12.57
C GLU A 28 20.58 6.11 -12.21
N ASN A 29 19.96 4.93 -12.35
CA ASN A 29 18.51 4.74 -12.15
C ASN A 29 18.17 3.97 -10.87
N VAL A 30 19.13 3.76 -9.97
CA VAL A 30 18.94 2.97 -8.74
C VAL A 30 19.02 3.85 -7.48
N SER A 31 17.97 3.84 -6.66
CA SER A 31 18.01 4.42 -5.31
C SER A 31 18.04 3.34 -4.22
N ILE A 32 18.45 3.75 -3.01
CA ILE A 32 18.61 2.87 -1.85
C ILE A 32 17.62 3.30 -0.76
N HIS A 33 16.74 2.39 -0.33
CA HIS A 33 15.71 2.69 0.67
C HIS A 33 15.71 1.70 1.83
N ASN A 34 15.54 2.21 3.05
CA ASN A 34 15.44 1.41 4.27
C ASN A 34 13.99 1.08 4.58
N VAL A 35 13.71 -0.19 4.81
CA VAL A 35 12.39 -0.72 5.14
C VAL A 35 12.52 -1.68 6.30
N LYS A 36 11.61 -1.56 7.27
CA LYS A 36 11.49 -2.46 8.42
C LYS A 36 10.49 -3.56 8.09
N GLU A 37 10.93 -4.80 8.25
CA GLU A 37 10.12 -6.00 8.14
C GLU A 37 9.73 -6.47 9.54
N PHE A 38 8.43 -6.58 9.77
CA PHE A 38 7.87 -7.08 11.02
C PHE A 38 7.26 -8.45 10.75
N ASP A 39 7.91 -9.51 11.24
CA ASP A 39 7.41 -10.88 11.13
C ASP A 39 6.43 -11.15 12.29
N LEU A 40 5.16 -11.36 11.96
CA LEU A 40 4.08 -11.60 12.93
C LEU A 40 4.05 -13.04 13.44
N VAL A 41 4.79 -13.95 12.80
CA VAL A 41 4.88 -15.36 13.19
C VAL A 41 6.03 -15.57 14.17
N SER A 42 7.21 -15.01 13.88
CA SER A 42 8.38 -15.11 14.75
C SER A 42 8.53 -13.95 15.74
N HIS A 43 7.73 -12.88 15.61
CA HIS A 43 7.84 -11.65 16.38
C HIS A 43 9.22 -10.97 16.28
N THR A 44 9.85 -11.05 15.10
CA THR A 44 11.15 -10.42 14.84
C THR A 44 11.04 -9.21 13.92
N ILE A 45 11.88 -8.21 14.17
CA ILE A 45 12.01 -7.02 13.32
C ILE A 45 13.36 -7.08 12.60
N LYS A 46 13.35 -6.86 11.28
CA LYS A 46 14.57 -6.77 10.47
C LYS A 46 14.58 -5.49 9.68
N GLU A 47 15.67 -4.75 9.74
CA GLU A 47 15.92 -3.64 8.82
C GLU A 47 16.59 -4.18 7.56
N ARG A 48 16.06 -3.78 6.40
CA ARG A 48 16.63 -4.11 5.11
C ARG A 48 16.73 -2.89 4.24
N THR A 49 17.68 -2.98 3.34
CA THR A 49 17.96 -1.98 2.33
C THR A 49 17.64 -2.55 0.95
N TYR A 50 16.86 -1.81 0.17
CA TYR A 50 16.41 -2.23 -1.15
C TYR A 50 16.99 -1.33 -2.24
N GLN A 51 17.49 -1.98 -3.29
CA GLN A 51 17.78 -1.31 -4.55
C GLN A 51 16.47 -1.13 -5.33
N ILE A 52 16.17 0.12 -5.66
CA ILE A 52 14.92 0.51 -6.32
C ILE A 52 15.23 0.88 -7.76
N ASP A 53 14.61 0.15 -8.68
CA ASP A 53 14.59 0.50 -10.10
C ASP A 53 13.61 1.65 -10.31
N ASN A 54 14.13 2.86 -10.52
CA ASN A 54 13.30 4.05 -10.69
C ASN A 54 12.50 4.05 -12.01
N ALA A 55 12.83 3.16 -12.96
CA ALA A 55 12.06 3.01 -14.18
C ALA A 55 10.82 2.10 -14.00
N PHE A 56 10.76 1.31 -12.92
CA PHE A 56 9.63 0.43 -12.64
C PHE A 56 8.50 1.17 -11.93
N THR A 57 7.66 1.84 -12.71
CA THR A 57 6.58 2.72 -12.23
C THR A 57 5.18 2.12 -12.34
N ASP A 58 5.03 0.97 -13.00
CA ASP A 58 3.73 0.38 -13.32
C ASP A 58 3.74 -1.14 -13.09
N THR A 59 2.91 -1.58 -12.15
CA THR A 59 2.77 -2.99 -11.78
C THR A 59 1.78 -3.76 -12.65
N SER A 60 1.02 -3.10 -13.54
CA SER A 60 0.07 -3.79 -14.43
C SER A 60 0.73 -4.87 -15.29
N SER A 61 1.99 -4.63 -15.68
CA SER A 61 2.82 -5.59 -16.44
C SER A 61 3.11 -6.91 -15.71
N LEU A 62 2.91 -6.96 -14.39
CA LEU A 62 3.14 -8.16 -13.59
C LEU A 62 1.98 -9.17 -13.71
N PHE A 63 0.81 -8.73 -14.16
CA PHE A 63 -0.41 -9.53 -14.16
C PHE A 63 -0.88 -9.77 -15.58
N SER A 64 -0.68 -10.99 -16.10
CA SER A 64 -1.18 -11.39 -17.41
C SER A 64 -2.67 -11.70 -17.31
N ASN A 65 -3.52 -10.70 -17.56
CA ASN A 65 -4.98 -10.85 -17.71
C ASN A 65 -5.71 -11.38 -16.47
N ALA A 66 -6.04 -10.51 -15.52
CA ALA A 66 -7.10 -10.78 -14.55
C ALA A 66 -7.66 -9.47 -13.99
N VAL A 67 -8.18 -8.63 -14.88
CA VAL A 67 -9.26 -7.73 -14.47
C VAL A 67 -10.52 -8.50 -14.83
N PRO A 68 -11.27 -9.07 -13.86
CA PRO A 68 -12.62 -9.52 -14.16
C PRO A 68 -13.38 -8.28 -14.66
N PHE A 69 -13.58 -8.20 -15.97
CA PHE A 69 -14.41 -7.17 -16.57
C PHE A 69 -15.86 -7.53 -16.24
N PHE A 70 -16.31 -7.19 -15.05
CA PHE A 70 -17.74 -7.25 -14.74
C PHE A 70 -18.10 -6.16 -13.74
N LEU A 71 -18.52 -5.03 -14.31
CA LEU A 71 -19.19 -3.95 -13.60
C LEU A 71 -20.69 -4.29 -13.55
N GLU A 72 -21.11 -5.11 -12.59
CA GLU A 72 -22.54 -5.19 -12.22
C GLU A 72 -22.91 -4.02 -11.30
N PRO A 73 -24.19 -3.63 -11.24
CA PRO A 73 -24.65 -2.52 -10.42
C PRO A 73 -24.24 -2.65 -8.95
N ILE A 74 -23.81 -1.52 -8.37
CA ILE A 74 -23.32 -1.38 -7.00
C ILE A 74 -24.48 -1.64 -6.01
N ASP A 75 -24.59 -2.89 -5.58
CA ASP A 75 -25.24 -3.27 -4.32
C ASP A 75 -24.47 -4.38 -3.58
N TYR A 76 -23.36 -4.87 -4.15
CA TYR A 76 -22.54 -5.96 -3.57
C TYR A 76 -21.04 -5.67 -3.70
N ALA A 77 -20.27 -5.88 -2.62
CA ALA A 77 -18.80 -5.78 -2.60
C ALA A 77 -18.08 -6.89 -3.43
N GLU A 78 -18.80 -7.57 -4.31
CA GLU A 78 -18.40 -8.81 -4.98
C GLU A 78 -17.79 -8.58 -6.37
N GLY A 79 -18.02 -7.41 -6.99
CA GLY A 79 -17.45 -7.05 -8.29
C GLY A 79 -16.07 -6.40 -8.20
N TYR A 80 -15.22 -6.60 -9.20
CA TYR A 80 -13.96 -5.86 -9.33
C TYR A 80 -14.25 -4.37 -9.64
N PRO A 81 -13.55 -3.40 -9.01
CA PRO A 81 -12.38 -3.53 -8.14
C PRO A 81 -12.70 -3.79 -6.66
N PHE A 82 -13.97 -3.70 -6.25
CA PHE A 82 -14.38 -3.76 -4.84
C PHE A 82 -14.04 -5.10 -4.18
N SER A 83 -14.11 -6.20 -4.93
CA SER A 83 -13.68 -7.54 -4.51
C SER A 83 -12.22 -7.62 -4.05
N ALA A 84 -11.35 -6.75 -4.58
CA ALA A 84 -9.93 -6.66 -4.23
C ALA A 84 -9.65 -5.73 -3.04
N ILE A 85 -10.68 -5.10 -2.48
CA ILE A 85 -10.59 -4.19 -1.35
C ILE A 85 -11.24 -4.88 -0.14
N GLY A 86 -10.62 -4.74 1.02
CA GLY A 86 -11.07 -5.48 2.19
C GLY A 86 -10.89 -4.74 3.50
N LYS A 87 -11.67 -5.18 4.48
CA LYS A 87 -11.58 -4.73 5.85
C LYS A 87 -10.36 -5.35 6.53
N LEU A 88 -9.60 -4.52 7.24
CA LEU A 88 -8.46 -4.93 8.05
C LEU A 88 -8.86 -4.87 9.51
N SER A 89 -8.77 -5.99 10.23
CA SER A 89 -8.93 -6.05 11.69
C SER A 89 -7.56 -6.22 12.35
N ILE A 90 -7.24 -5.34 13.30
CA ILE A 90 -5.88 -5.19 13.84
C ILE A 90 -5.88 -5.38 15.35
N THR A 91 -4.84 -6.04 15.86
CA THR A 91 -4.48 -6.05 17.28
C THR A 91 -3.07 -5.49 17.41
N TYR A 92 -2.89 -4.53 18.31
CA TYR A 92 -1.60 -3.87 18.55
C TYR A 92 -0.87 -4.47 19.76
N GLU A 93 0.39 -4.07 19.96
CA GLU A 93 1.24 -4.49 21.09
C GLU A 93 0.61 -4.25 22.46
N ASN A 94 -0.09 -3.12 22.62
CA ASN A 94 -0.80 -2.81 23.87
C ASN A 94 -2.15 -3.55 24.04
N GLY A 95 -2.48 -4.47 23.13
CA GLY A 95 -3.70 -5.27 23.15
C GLY A 95 -4.94 -4.56 22.59
N LYS A 96 -4.88 -3.25 22.30
CA LYS A 96 -6.01 -2.54 21.68
C LYS A 96 -6.30 -3.07 20.28
N LYS A 97 -7.55 -2.87 19.87
CA LYS A 97 -8.04 -3.23 18.54
C LYS A 97 -8.09 -2.01 17.65
N GLY A 98 -7.79 -2.20 16.38
CA GLY A 98 -7.94 -1.21 15.32
C GLY A 98 -8.68 -1.81 14.13
N ALA A 99 -9.12 -0.93 13.24
CA ALA A 99 -9.65 -1.29 11.95
C ALA A 99 -9.10 -0.36 10.88
N GLY A 100 -9.02 -0.86 9.66
CA GLY A 100 -8.62 -0.10 8.49
C GLY A 100 -9.12 -0.74 7.21
N THR A 101 -8.62 -0.25 6.09
CA THR A 101 -8.85 -0.78 4.76
C THR A 101 -7.51 -1.21 4.15
N ALA A 102 -7.52 -2.27 3.37
CA ALA A 102 -6.38 -2.66 2.55
C ALA A 102 -6.87 -3.14 1.18
N PHE A 103 -5.97 -3.21 0.20
CA PHE A 103 -6.30 -3.68 -1.14
C PHE A 103 -5.23 -4.59 -1.72
N VAL A 104 -5.67 -5.61 -2.48
CA VAL A 104 -4.82 -6.65 -3.06
C VAL A 104 -4.00 -6.10 -4.21
N VAL A 105 -2.69 -6.23 -4.11
CA VAL A 105 -1.70 -5.70 -5.09
C VAL A 105 -0.80 -6.78 -5.68
N ALA A 106 -0.86 -8.00 -5.13
CA ALA A 106 -0.33 -9.22 -5.73
C ALA A 106 -1.04 -10.42 -5.09
N ASP A 107 -0.70 -11.65 -5.52
CA ASP A 107 -1.46 -12.84 -5.11
C ASP A 107 -1.57 -12.99 -3.58
N ASN A 108 -0.52 -12.69 -2.81
CA ASN A 108 -0.54 -12.72 -1.35
C ASN A 108 -0.10 -11.38 -0.71
N LEU A 109 -0.23 -10.26 -1.43
CA LEU A 109 0.18 -8.94 -0.95
C LEU A 109 -0.99 -7.96 -0.95
N VAL A 110 -1.11 -7.20 0.13
CA VAL A 110 -2.01 -6.05 0.21
C VAL A 110 -1.27 -4.77 0.59
N LEU A 111 -1.75 -3.62 0.10
CA LEU A 111 -1.34 -2.31 0.57
C LEU A 111 -2.35 -1.73 1.56
N THR A 112 -1.84 -1.00 2.55
CA THR A 112 -2.62 -0.24 3.53
C THR A 112 -1.83 0.98 3.99
N SER A 113 -2.38 1.80 4.90
CA SER A 113 -1.64 2.90 5.51
C SER A 113 -0.64 2.37 6.55
N ALA A 114 0.49 3.05 6.72
CA ALA A 114 1.50 2.64 7.70
C ALA A 114 0.97 2.78 9.14
N HIS A 115 0.11 3.76 9.40
CA HIS A 115 -0.50 3.91 10.72
C HIS A 115 -1.45 2.77 11.10
N CYS A 116 -1.96 1.99 10.13
CA CYS A 116 -2.70 0.77 10.42
C CYS A 116 -1.78 -0.31 11.00
N VAL A 117 -0.54 -0.44 10.50
CA VAL A 117 0.41 -1.48 10.95
C VAL A 117 1.33 -1.01 12.10
N TYR A 118 1.51 0.29 12.26
CA TYR A 118 2.30 0.92 13.32
C TYR A 118 1.63 2.21 13.77
N ASP A 119 0.84 2.12 14.83
CA ASP A 119 0.03 3.22 15.34
C ASP A 119 0.78 4.00 16.43
N TYR A 120 1.59 4.95 15.95
CA TYR A 120 2.39 5.82 16.79
C TYR A 120 1.56 6.85 17.55
N TYR A 121 0.64 7.53 16.86
CA TYR A 121 -0.08 8.68 17.42
C TYR A 121 -1.01 8.31 18.58
N ASN A 122 -1.59 7.10 18.58
CA ASN A 122 -2.40 6.62 19.70
C ASN A 122 -1.59 5.86 20.75
N GLY A 123 -0.27 5.74 20.58
CA GLY A 123 0.62 4.98 21.47
C GLY A 123 0.29 3.49 21.49
N ASN A 124 -0.23 2.95 20.39
CA ASN A 124 -0.62 1.54 20.31
C ASN A 124 0.54 0.65 19.88
N GLY A 125 1.53 1.21 19.17
CA GLY A 125 2.72 0.50 18.74
C GLY A 125 2.49 -0.31 17.47
N ALA A 126 3.30 -1.34 17.27
CA ALA A 126 3.20 -2.21 16.10
C ALA A 126 1.96 -3.11 16.18
N ALA A 127 1.42 -3.47 15.02
CA ALA A 127 0.43 -4.54 14.90
C ALA A 127 1.09 -5.87 15.27
N THR A 128 0.45 -6.66 16.12
CA THR A 128 0.86 -8.02 16.50
C THR A 128 0.01 -9.10 15.84
N LYS A 129 -1.21 -8.75 15.43
CA LYS A 129 -2.09 -9.61 14.63
C LYS A 129 -2.90 -8.76 13.66
N MET A 130 -3.01 -9.20 12.43
CA MET A 130 -3.90 -8.59 11.44
C MET A 130 -4.67 -9.66 10.67
N HIS A 131 -5.92 -9.36 10.37
CA HIS A 131 -6.80 -10.20 9.57
C HIS A 131 -7.40 -9.37 8.45
N PHE A 132 -7.19 -9.79 7.21
CA PHE A 132 -7.71 -9.14 6.02
C PHE A 132 -8.90 -9.92 5.47
N GLN A 133 -10.00 -9.21 5.19
CA GLN A 133 -11.25 -9.78 4.69
C GLN A 133 -11.65 -9.03 3.42
N ALA A 134 -11.35 -9.60 2.25
CA ALA A 134 -11.63 -9.00 0.95
C ALA A 134 -13.11 -9.14 0.58
N GLY A 135 -13.70 -8.08 0.00
CA GLY A 135 -15.13 -8.04 -0.33
C GLY A 135 -16.03 -8.31 0.88
N TYR A 136 -15.69 -7.71 2.03
CA TYR A 136 -16.45 -7.88 3.26
C TYR A 136 -17.81 -7.18 3.17
N ASN A 137 -18.88 -7.85 3.58
CA ASN A 137 -20.24 -7.31 3.54
C ASN A 137 -20.86 -7.17 4.93
N GLN A 138 -21.98 -6.45 5.00
CA GLN A 138 -22.66 -6.11 6.26
C GLN A 138 -23.10 -7.33 7.08
N ASP A 139 -23.45 -8.43 6.40
CA ASP A 139 -23.84 -9.71 6.98
C ASP A 139 -22.65 -10.52 7.53
N GLY A 140 -21.43 -10.02 7.36
CA GLY A 140 -20.19 -10.65 7.80
C GLY A 140 -19.58 -11.61 6.78
N SER A 141 -20.19 -11.78 5.61
CA SER A 141 -19.60 -12.54 4.51
C SER A 141 -18.39 -11.81 3.92
N PHE A 142 -17.54 -12.56 3.24
CA PHE A 142 -16.36 -12.08 2.53
C PHE A 142 -16.04 -13.03 1.37
N ILE A 143 -15.40 -12.51 0.33
CA ILE A 143 -14.96 -13.31 -0.83
C ILE A 143 -13.80 -14.21 -0.42
N ALA A 144 -12.82 -13.64 0.28
CA ALA A 144 -11.66 -14.37 0.75
C ALA A 144 -11.11 -13.71 2.02
N THR A 145 -10.37 -14.48 2.82
CA THR A 145 -9.74 -13.96 4.03
C THR A 145 -8.37 -14.58 4.29
N SER A 146 -7.47 -13.79 4.87
CA SER A 146 -6.16 -14.28 5.31
C SER A 146 -5.63 -13.46 6.49
N GLU A 147 -4.93 -14.14 7.39
CA GLU A 147 -4.07 -13.45 8.36
C GLU A 147 -2.81 -12.91 7.66
N ALA A 148 -2.27 -11.83 8.20
CA ALA A 148 -0.95 -11.35 7.82
C ALA A 148 0.16 -12.23 8.43
N SER A 149 1.22 -12.49 7.66
CA SER A 149 2.45 -13.10 8.15
C SER A 149 3.53 -12.07 8.42
N THR A 150 3.60 -11.02 7.62
CA THR A 150 4.67 -10.01 7.66
C THR A 150 4.12 -8.68 7.18
N PHE A 151 4.62 -7.58 7.70
CA PHE A 151 4.42 -6.28 7.07
C PHE A 151 5.74 -5.52 6.91
N TYR A 152 5.77 -4.67 5.89
CA TYR A 152 6.90 -3.87 5.46
C TYR A 152 6.53 -2.40 5.62
N CYS A 153 7.27 -1.69 6.46
CA CYS A 153 7.00 -0.29 6.77
C CYS A 153 8.27 0.55 6.61
N SER A 154 8.16 1.72 5.97
CA SER A 154 9.29 2.64 5.80
C SER A 154 9.75 3.20 7.16
N SER A 155 11.05 3.39 7.31
CA SER A 155 11.59 4.11 8.49
C SER A 155 11.09 5.56 8.53
N GLY A 156 10.77 6.15 7.38
CA GLY A 156 10.13 7.48 7.29
C GLY A 156 8.80 7.57 8.03
N TRP A 157 8.08 6.45 8.21
CA TRP A 157 6.92 6.41 9.11
C TRP A 157 7.31 6.04 10.53
N THR A 158 7.99 4.90 10.73
CA THR A 158 8.23 4.36 12.08
C THR A 158 9.09 5.26 12.96
N GLU A 159 9.90 6.13 12.36
CA GLU A 159 10.81 7.03 13.08
C GLU A 159 10.41 8.50 12.95
N LEU A 160 9.99 8.93 11.76
CA LEU A 160 9.72 10.34 11.46
C LEU A 160 8.23 10.70 11.41
N GLN A 161 7.34 9.71 11.34
CA GLN A 161 5.89 9.87 11.18
C GLN A 161 5.53 10.80 10.01
N ASP A 162 6.30 10.73 8.93
CA ASP A 162 6.05 11.52 7.74
C ASP A 162 4.96 10.86 6.89
N TYR A 163 3.87 11.60 6.67
CA TYR A 163 2.72 11.17 5.89
C TYR A 163 3.03 10.82 4.42
N ALA A 164 4.16 11.27 3.87
CA ALA A 164 4.65 10.79 2.56
C ALA A 164 5.04 9.29 2.59
N TYR A 165 5.27 8.75 3.78
CA TYR A 165 5.60 7.36 4.05
C TYR A 165 4.50 6.61 4.79
N ASP A 166 3.28 7.17 4.88
CA ASP A 166 2.12 6.51 5.52
C ASP A 166 1.53 5.41 4.62
N TRP A 167 2.38 4.47 4.21
CA TRP A 167 2.05 3.28 3.44
C TRP A 167 2.77 2.06 4.04
N ALA A 168 2.11 0.91 3.98
CA ALA A 168 2.70 -0.37 4.34
C ALA A 168 2.27 -1.46 3.36
N LEU A 169 3.21 -2.33 3.03
CA LEU A 169 2.93 -3.56 2.29
C LEU A 169 2.77 -4.70 3.30
N VAL A 170 1.76 -5.53 3.14
CA VAL A 170 1.46 -6.63 4.05
C VAL A 170 1.44 -7.93 3.25
N LYS A 171 2.24 -8.90 3.69
CA LYS A 171 2.22 -10.26 3.18
C LYS A 171 1.22 -11.10 3.95
N LEU A 172 0.37 -11.77 3.20
CA LEU A 172 -0.69 -12.64 3.69
C LEU A 172 -0.23 -14.10 3.70
N LYS A 173 -0.77 -14.90 4.63
CA LYS A 173 -0.49 -16.34 4.72
C LYS A 173 -1.07 -17.13 3.53
N ASN A 174 -2.24 -16.72 3.03
CA ASN A 174 -2.92 -17.37 1.92
C ASN A 174 -2.97 -16.44 0.70
N PRO A 175 -2.80 -16.97 -0.52
CA PRO A 175 -3.05 -16.21 -1.74
C PRO A 175 -4.55 -15.91 -1.93
N MET A 176 -4.85 -14.77 -2.54
CA MET A 176 -6.19 -14.22 -2.71
C MET A 176 -6.40 -13.58 -4.10
N GLY A 177 -5.34 -13.24 -4.83
CA GLY A 177 -5.43 -12.47 -6.08
C GLY A 177 -6.33 -13.12 -7.14
N SER A 178 -6.33 -14.45 -7.24
CA SER A 178 -7.24 -15.18 -8.15
C SER A 178 -8.72 -15.09 -7.78
N ALA A 179 -9.06 -14.99 -6.48
CA ALA A 179 -10.43 -14.90 -5.99
C ALA A 179 -10.96 -13.47 -5.99
N THR A 180 -10.06 -12.50 -5.75
CA THR A 180 -10.44 -11.10 -5.51
C THR A 180 -10.17 -10.18 -6.68
N GLY A 181 -9.28 -10.57 -7.60
CA GLY A 181 -8.59 -9.66 -8.50
C GLY A 181 -7.43 -8.94 -7.81
N ILE A 182 -6.63 -8.24 -8.62
CA ILE A 182 -5.45 -7.48 -8.18
C ILE A 182 -5.56 -6.06 -8.72
N ILE A 183 -5.44 -5.06 -7.85
CA ILE A 183 -5.45 -3.64 -8.23
C ILE A 183 -4.02 -3.23 -8.62
N PRO A 184 -3.78 -2.84 -9.89
CA PRO A 184 -2.48 -2.35 -10.31
C PRO A 184 -2.13 -1.06 -9.57
N CYS A 185 -0.87 -0.91 -9.21
CA CYS A 185 -0.28 0.32 -8.67
C CYS A 185 0.56 1.03 -9.73
N LYS A 186 0.40 2.35 -9.85
CA LYS A 186 1.07 3.17 -10.86
C LYS A 186 1.56 4.51 -10.32
N VAL A 187 2.82 4.84 -10.59
CA VAL A 187 3.40 6.16 -10.31
C VAL A 187 3.04 7.10 -11.45
N ILE A 188 2.42 8.23 -11.12
CA ILE A 188 2.05 9.25 -12.11
C ILE A 188 2.76 10.58 -11.81
N SER A 189 3.26 11.24 -12.85
CA SER A 189 4.08 12.46 -12.72
C SER A 189 3.26 13.74 -12.54
N SER A 190 2.01 13.74 -13.01
CA SER A 190 1.14 14.92 -13.02
C SER A 190 -0.26 14.54 -12.52
N PRO A 191 -0.41 14.23 -11.22
CA PRO A 191 -1.66 13.73 -10.66
C PRO A 191 -2.76 14.79 -10.51
N VAL A 192 -2.40 16.09 -10.49
CA VAL A 192 -3.38 17.16 -10.26
C VAL A 192 -4.39 17.21 -11.41
N GLY A 193 -5.67 17.20 -11.08
CA GLY A 193 -6.76 17.14 -12.05
C GLY A 193 -7.22 15.73 -12.43
N THR A 194 -6.51 14.68 -12.01
CA THR A 194 -6.95 13.29 -12.22
C THR A 194 -8.25 13.02 -11.47
N THR A 195 -9.22 12.42 -12.16
CA THR A 195 -10.47 11.94 -11.54
C THR A 195 -10.18 10.66 -10.77
N VAL A 196 -10.58 10.62 -9.50
CA VAL A 196 -10.26 9.50 -8.60
C VAL A 196 -11.50 8.92 -7.93
N MET A 197 -11.43 7.62 -7.67
CA MET A 197 -12.36 6.90 -6.80
C MET A 197 -11.60 6.36 -5.61
N VAL A 198 -12.16 6.54 -4.42
CA VAL A 198 -11.70 5.90 -3.19
C VAL A 198 -12.79 4.97 -2.70
N SER A 199 -12.41 3.77 -2.29
CA SER A 199 -13.35 2.83 -1.70
C SER A 199 -12.74 2.09 -0.51
N GLY A 200 -13.52 1.96 0.56
CA GLY A 200 -13.07 1.34 1.81
C GLY A 200 -14.13 1.30 2.89
N TYR A 201 -13.74 0.88 4.10
CA TYR A 201 -14.66 0.54 5.18
C TYR A 201 -14.68 1.64 6.25
N GLY A 202 -15.59 2.60 6.08
CA GLY A 202 -15.72 3.76 6.97
C GLY A 202 -16.62 3.53 8.18
N ASN A 203 -16.31 4.22 9.27
CA ASN A 203 -17.08 4.27 10.51
C ASN A 203 -17.51 5.72 10.82
N SER A 204 -18.79 5.90 11.14
CA SER A 204 -19.43 7.15 11.55
C SER A 204 -20.67 6.84 12.41
N GLU A 205 -21.51 7.83 12.70
CA GLU A 205 -22.82 7.58 13.32
C GLU A 205 -23.76 6.74 12.44
N GLU A 206 -23.56 6.79 11.11
CA GLU A 206 -24.39 6.08 10.12
C GLU A 206 -23.78 4.74 9.70
N TYR A 207 -22.45 4.60 9.77
CA TYR A 207 -21.72 3.44 9.28
C TYR A 207 -20.91 2.79 10.39
N ASP A 208 -20.97 1.47 10.53
CA ASP A 208 -20.23 0.73 11.56
C ASP A 208 -18.96 0.04 11.01
N GLY A 209 -18.53 0.42 9.80
CA GLY A 209 -17.37 -0.17 9.13
C GLY A 209 -17.60 -1.59 8.62
N ARG A 210 -18.86 -2.03 8.42
CA ARG A 210 -19.17 -3.32 7.78
C ARG A 210 -19.61 -3.21 6.32
N VAL A 211 -19.92 -2.01 5.86
CA VAL A 211 -20.26 -1.73 4.46
C VAL A 211 -19.06 -1.08 3.80
N GLN A 212 -18.77 -1.50 2.58
CA GLN A 212 -17.78 -0.84 1.73
C GLN A 212 -18.39 0.43 1.13
N LEU A 213 -17.76 1.56 1.40
CA LEU A 213 -18.17 2.88 0.93
C LEU A 213 -17.35 3.26 -0.30
N ILE A 214 -17.91 4.16 -1.11
CA ILE A 214 -17.29 4.69 -2.31
C ILE A 214 -17.45 6.21 -2.28
N SER A 215 -16.38 6.93 -2.60
CA SER A 215 -16.44 8.36 -2.90
C SER A 215 -15.59 8.66 -4.11
N GLU A 216 -16.12 9.48 -5.01
CA GLU A 216 -15.38 10.02 -6.14
C GLU A 216 -14.93 11.44 -5.87
N GLY A 217 -13.91 11.89 -6.61
CA GLY A 217 -13.41 13.25 -6.54
C GLY A 217 -12.31 13.49 -7.56
N THR A 218 -11.49 14.48 -7.28
CA THR A 218 -10.39 14.92 -8.13
C THR A 218 -9.19 15.25 -7.25
N VAL A 219 -8.00 14.94 -7.74
CA VAL A 219 -6.76 15.40 -7.09
C VAL A 219 -6.64 16.91 -7.22
N THR A 220 -6.64 17.61 -6.10
CA THR A 220 -6.61 19.07 -6.01
C THR A 220 -5.19 19.61 -5.84
N SER A 221 -4.28 18.84 -5.24
CA SER A 221 -2.86 19.16 -5.20
C SER A 221 -1.99 17.92 -5.00
N ALA A 222 -0.72 18.03 -5.36
CA ALA A 222 0.27 17.01 -5.07
C ALA A 222 1.62 17.66 -4.78
N SER A 223 2.22 17.31 -3.65
CA SER A 223 3.55 17.81 -3.27
C SER A 223 4.20 16.90 -2.24
N ASN A 224 5.53 16.87 -2.22
CA ASN A 224 6.32 16.15 -1.22
C ASN A 224 5.87 14.69 -1.01
N GLY A 225 5.60 13.97 -2.10
CA GLY A 225 5.19 12.55 -2.04
C GLY A 225 3.76 12.31 -1.56
N LYS A 226 2.90 13.33 -1.52
CA LYS A 226 1.50 13.22 -1.10
C LYS A 226 0.53 13.75 -2.15
N LEU A 227 -0.64 13.12 -2.22
CA LEU A 227 -1.82 13.57 -2.93
C LEU A 227 -2.81 14.21 -1.96
N VAL A 228 -3.48 15.28 -2.39
CA VAL A 228 -4.67 15.83 -1.76
C VAL A 228 -5.80 15.78 -2.77
N PHE A 229 -6.97 15.33 -2.37
CA PHE A 229 -8.15 15.14 -3.21
C PHE A 229 -9.42 15.46 -2.43
N ASN A 230 -10.49 15.78 -3.14
CA ASN A 230 -11.78 16.19 -2.56
C ASN A 230 -12.83 15.06 -2.53
N ALA A 231 -12.40 13.80 -2.66
CA ALA A 231 -13.25 12.66 -2.31
C ALA A 231 -13.38 12.58 -0.79
N ASP A 232 -14.58 12.25 -0.32
CA ASP A 232 -14.91 12.13 1.10
C ASP A 232 -14.21 10.93 1.73
N SER A 233 -13.97 11.03 3.03
CA SER A 233 -13.37 9.96 3.83
C SER A 233 -13.94 9.90 5.22
N LEU A 234 -13.96 8.70 5.78
CA LEU A 234 -14.35 8.42 7.16
C LEU A 234 -13.23 7.66 7.88
N GLY A 235 -13.24 7.69 9.21
CA GLY A 235 -12.36 6.83 10.02
C GLY A 235 -12.55 5.36 9.64
N GLY A 236 -11.46 4.58 9.53
CA GLY A 236 -11.50 3.19 9.05
C GLY A 236 -11.26 3.03 7.54
N MET A 237 -11.48 4.08 6.73
CA MET A 237 -11.07 4.08 5.32
C MET A 237 -9.56 4.22 5.14
N SER A 238 -8.79 4.42 6.21
CA SER A 238 -7.32 4.41 6.21
C SER A 238 -6.77 3.20 5.46
N GLY A 239 -5.94 3.44 4.46
CA GLY A 239 -5.37 2.41 3.59
C GLY A 239 -6.19 2.08 2.34
N SER A 240 -7.32 2.76 2.11
CA SER A 240 -8.10 2.61 0.87
C SER A 240 -7.28 2.98 -0.36
N PRO A 241 -7.44 2.28 -1.49
CA PRO A 241 -6.80 2.68 -2.74
C PRO A 241 -7.40 3.99 -3.25
N VAL A 242 -6.54 4.91 -3.69
CA VAL A 242 -6.93 6.07 -4.49
C VAL A 242 -6.76 5.68 -5.95
N MET A 243 -7.83 5.21 -6.57
CA MET A 243 -7.83 4.67 -7.93
C MET A 243 -8.08 5.77 -8.96
N SER A 244 -7.30 5.79 -10.03
CA SER A 244 -7.50 6.71 -11.16
C SER A 244 -8.64 6.21 -12.04
N LEU A 245 -9.72 6.99 -12.13
CA LEU A 245 -10.82 6.74 -13.08
C LEU A 245 -10.42 7.05 -14.53
N ASP A 246 -9.33 7.80 -14.72
CA ASP A 246 -8.74 8.08 -16.03
C ASP A 246 -7.89 6.89 -16.56
N ASP A 247 -7.59 5.88 -15.73
CA ASP A 247 -6.84 4.68 -16.13
C ASP A 247 -7.82 3.51 -16.38
N PRO A 248 -7.78 2.86 -17.55
CA PRO A 248 -8.74 1.79 -17.89
C PRO A 248 -8.64 0.57 -16.98
N ASN A 249 -7.55 0.40 -16.22
CA ASN A 249 -7.39 -0.70 -15.27
C ASN A 249 -7.71 -0.30 -13.82
N LEU A 250 -8.20 0.92 -13.59
CA LEU A 250 -8.47 1.47 -12.26
C LEU A 250 -7.24 1.42 -11.35
N ALA A 251 -6.07 1.73 -11.90
CA ALA A 251 -4.81 1.66 -11.16
C ALA A 251 -4.83 2.60 -9.94
N ALA A 252 -4.35 2.10 -8.80
CA ALA A 252 -4.10 2.90 -7.61
C ALA A 252 -2.89 3.82 -7.83
N ILE A 253 -3.13 5.12 -7.65
CA ILE A 253 -2.12 6.20 -7.76
C ILE A 253 -1.73 6.78 -6.40
N GLY A 254 -2.42 6.34 -5.33
CA GLY A 254 -2.14 6.71 -3.95
C GLY A 254 -2.89 5.83 -2.97
N ILE A 255 -2.68 6.10 -1.69
CA ILE A 255 -3.28 5.37 -0.57
C ILE A 255 -3.92 6.42 0.34
N LEU A 256 -5.18 6.23 0.74
CA LEU A 256 -5.84 7.14 1.67
C LEU A 256 -5.17 7.03 3.04
N SER A 257 -4.76 8.17 3.60
CA SER A 257 -4.22 8.26 4.96
C SER A 257 -5.22 8.91 5.91
N GLY A 258 -5.74 10.09 5.56
CA GLY A 258 -6.70 10.81 6.40
C GLY A 258 -7.04 12.18 5.86
N THR A 259 -7.66 13.02 6.69
CA THR A 259 -8.12 14.36 6.31
C THR A 259 -7.10 15.44 6.68
N THR A 260 -6.91 16.43 5.84
CA THR A 260 -6.09 17.62 6.09
C THR A 260 -6.84 18.63 6.97
N VAL A 261 -6.11 19.63 7.48
CA VAL A 261 -6.70 20.75 8.22
C VAL A 261 -7.73 21.56 7.41
N SER A 262 -7.68 21.50 6.08
CA SER A 262 -8.62 22.19 5.20
C SER A 262 -9.86 21.35 4.87
N GLY A 263 -9.99 20.16 5.47
CA GLY A 263 -11.12 19.25 5.25
C GLY A 263 -11.02 18.36 4.02
N ASN A 264 -9.94 18.47 3.23
CA ASN A 264 -9.72 17.58 2.08
C ASN A 264 -9.09 16.26 2.53
N THR A 265 -9.27 15.19 1.76
CA THR A 265 -8.59 13.92 2.02
C THR A 265 -7.18 13.93 1.43
N SER A 266 -6.25 13.22 2.07
CA SER A 266 -4.85 13.16 1.69
C SER A 266 -4.25 11.78 1.95
N GLY A 267 -3.14 11.49 1.27
CA GLY A 267 -2.27 10.38 1.60
C GLY A 267 -1.07 10.28 0.67
N PRO A 268 -0.18 9.29 0.86
CA PRO A 268 1.02 9.16 0.06
C PRO A 268 0.68 8.85 -1.41
N CYS A 269 1.47 9.45 -2.32
CA CYS A 269 1.48 9.05 -3.72
C CYS A 269 2.04 7.63 -3.83
N MET A 270 1.56 6.90 -4.84
CA MET A 270 2.26 5.70 -5.29
C MET A 270 3.67 6.09 -5.76
N ASN A 271 4.67 5.31 -5.37
CA ASN A 271 6.08 5.60 -5.66
C ASN A 271 6.85 4.34 -6.05
N THR A 272 8.07 4.52 -6.55
CA THR A 272 8.91 3.43 -7.06
C THR A 272 9.34 2.45 -5.98
N VAL A 273 9.42 2.86 -4.71
CA VAL A 273 9.71 1.94 -3.60
C VAL A 273 8.57 0.93 -3.47
N ILE A 274 7.32 1.39 -3.49
CA ILE A 274 6.14 0.53 -3.37
C ILE A 274 6.07 -0.45 -4.56
N THR A 275 6.17 0.05 -5.79
CA THR A 275 6.09 -0.82 -6.98
C THR A 275 7.19 -1.87 -7.00
N ASN A 276 8.42 -1.50 -6.63
CA ASN A 276 9.54 -2.44 -6.55
C ASN A 276 9.36 -3.48 -5.44
N LEU A 277 8.83 -3.09 -4.27
CA LEU A 277 8.52 -4.04 -3.20
C LEU A 277 7.45 -5.04 -3.64
N ILE A 278 6.39 -4.59 -4.31
CA ILE A 278 5.37 -5.47 -4.91
C ILE A 278 6.03 -6.46 -5.87
N ARG A 279 6.87 -5.96 -6.80
CA ARG A 279 7.60 -6.80 -7.77
C ARG A 279 8.48 -7.86 -7.12
N ASN A 280 9.12 -7.51 -6.01
CA ASN A 280 10.08 -8.38 -5.32
C ASN A 280 9.41 -9.44 -4.42
N TYR A 281 8.16 -9.21 -4.00
CA TYR A 281 7.48 -10.03 -3.00
C TYR A 281 6.27 -10.81 -3.49
N GLN A 282 5.80 -10.55 -4.71
CA GLN A 282 4.73 -11.32 -5.36
C GLN A 282 5.13 -12.77 -5.66
#